data_AF-A0A836HAF5-F1
#
_entry.id   AF-A0A836HAF5-F1
#
_cell.length_a   1.000
_cell.length_b   1.000
_cell.length_c   1.000
_cell.angle_alpha   90.00
_cell.angle_beta   90.00
_cell.angle_gamma   90.00
#
_symmetry.space_group_name_H-M   'P 1'
#
loop_
_entity.id
_entity.type
_entity.pdbx_description
1 polymer ?
#
loop_
_entity_poly.entity_id
_entity_poly.type
_entity_poly.pdbx_seq_one_letter_code
_entity_poly.pdbx_strand_id
1 'polypeptide(L)'
;MATEECRKPAAEQRLTPDAEENLVQRLYYRQMKLLAQREEERRATLERARAQMQKHISKEEEHHLVSRIYDQQVERFANSKAGRDRRAEEEVHKNDKKMDPSDIDDQVRRMYDEERKKSQARREELNSRYMPTAEPKKIGKKELHASVERLSHVDWEKRDEELFKKYVYPYDPKSTKISRDDEQAMADRLSTTKGSG
;
A
#
# COMPACT_ATOMS: atom_id res chain seq x y z
N MET A 1 -3.49 16.47 42.07
CA MET A 1 -4.88 16.61 41.59
C MET A 1 -4.82 17.27 40.23
N ALA A 2 -5.12 16.51 39.18
CA ALA A 2 -5.01 16.93 37.79
C ALA A 2 -6.37 17.48 37.31
N THR A 3 -6.38 18.65 36.69
CA THR A 3 -7.53 19.18 35.94
C THR A 3 -7.27 18.95 34.46
N GLU A 4 -7.86 17.89 33.92
CA GLU A 4 -7.92 17.65 32.47
C GLU A 4 -8.97 18.59 31.87
N GLU A 5 -8.52 19.63 31.17
CA GLU A 5 -9.39 20.47 30.36
C GLU A 5 -9.82 19.70 29.09
N CYS A 6 -11.11 19.38 29.05
CA CYS A 6 -11.77 18.71 27.94
C CYS A 6 -11.75 19.59 26.68
N ARG A 7 -10.82 19.30 25.75
CA ARG A 7 -10.70 19.98 24.46
C ARG A 7 -11.84 19.53 23.54
N LYS A 8 -12.88 20.37 23.40
CA LYS A 8 -14.01 20.15 22.48
C LYS A 8 -13.52 20.09 21.02
N PRO A 9 -14.03 19.18 20.18
CA PRO A 9 -13.72 19.17 18.75
C PRO A 9 -14.37 20.40 18.09
N ALA A 10 -13.58 21.14 17.29
CA ALA A 10 -14.06 22.26 16.50
C ALA A 10 -15.14 21.76 15.52
N ALA A 11 -16.36 22.26 15.68
CA ALA A 11 -17.44 22.00 14.74
C ALA A 11 -17.02 22.51 13.35
N GLU A 12 -17.14 21.65 12.34
CA GLU A 12 -17.07 22.05 10.94
C GLU A 12 -18.15 23.10 10.67
N GLN A 13 -17.77 24.38 10.64
CA GLN A 13 -18.66 25.45 10.21
C GLN A 13 -18.91 25.28 8.71
N ARG A 14 -19.95 24.52 8.37
CA ARG A 14 -20.46 24.43 7.00
C ARG A 14 -20.96 25.82 6.62
N LEU A 15 -20.38 26.39 5.56
CA LEU A 15 -20.79 27.70 5.03
C LEU A 15 -22.24 27.60 4.57
N THR A 16 -22.97 28.71 4.69
CA THR A 16 -24.29 28.80 4.05
C THR A 16 -24.10 28.81 2.52
N PRO A 17 -25.04 28.24 1.75
CA PRO A 17 -24.92 28.17 0.28
C PRO A 17 -24.64 29.55 -0.36
N ASP A 18 -25.29 30.61 0.13
CA ASP A 18 -25.03 31.98 -0.34
C ASP A 18 -23.59 32.45 -0.05
N ALA A 19 -23.00 32.04 1.08
CA ALA A 19 -21.62 32.36 1.41
C ALA A 19 -20.62 31.57 0.55
N GLU A 20 -20.99 30.35 0.16
CA GLU A 20 -20.22 29.53 -0.79
C GLU A 20 -20.22 30.17 -2.19
N GLU A 21 -21.37 30.59 -2.70
CA GLU A 21 -21.49 31.26 -3.99
C GLU A 21 -20.67 32.57 -4.05
N ASN A 22 -20.75 33.39 -3.01
CA ASN A 22 -19.97 34.62 -2.90
C ASN A 22 -18.46 34.34 -2.83
N LEU A 23 -18.05 33.27 -2.14
CA LEU A 23 -16.66 32.84 -2.08
C LEU A 23 -16.17 32.37 -3.47
N VAL A 24 -16.98 31.58 -4.17
CA VAL A 24 -16.67 31.08 -5.52
C VAL A 24 -16.51 32.26 -6.49
N GLN A 25 -17.43 33.23 -6.49
CA GLN A 25 -17.32 34.42 -7.34
C GLN A 25 -16.04 35.21 -7.05
N ARG A 26 -15.70 35.43 -5.76
CA ARG A 26 -14.48 36.14 -5.38
C ARG A 26 -13.22 35.38 -5.83
N LEU A 27 -13.21 34.05 -5.68
CA LEU A 27 -12.10 33.21 -6.12
C LEU A 27 -11.96 33.23 -7.65
N TYR A 28 -13.07 33.21 -8.38
CA TYR A 28 -13.09 33.32 -9.83
C TYR A 28 -12.48 34.64 -10.31
N TYR A 29 -12.94 35.78 -9.79
CA TYR A 29 -12.37 37.09 -10.16
C TYR A 29 -10.90 37.23 -9.73
N ARG A 30 -10.52 36.65 -8.60
CA ARG A 30 -9.11 36.59 -8.17
C ARG A 30 -8.27 35.78 -9.16
N GLN A 31 -8.75 34.62 -9.60
CA GLN A 31 -8.07 33.79 -10.58
C GLN A 31 -7.94 34.51 -11.93
N MET A 32 -8.99 35.17 -12.39
CA MET A 32 -8.95 35.95 -13.63
C MET A 32 -7.93 37.09 -13.58
N LYS A 33 -7.83 37.80 -12.44
CA LYS A 33 -6.80 38.84 -12.25
C LYS A 33 -5.38 38.27 -12.28
N LEU A 34 -5.15 37.12 -11.63
CA LEU A 34 -3.84 36.46 -11.65
C LEU A 34 -3.46 35.98 -13.06
N LEU A 35 -4.42 35.46 -13.83
CA LEU A 35 -4.19 35.07 -15.22
C LEU A 35 -3.88 36.28 -16.10
N ALA A 36 -4.62 37.37 -15.94
CA ALA A 36 -4.36 38.61 -16.66
C ALA A 36 -2.96 39.17 -16.38
N GLN A 37 -2.53 39.18 -15.11
CA GLN A 37 -1.18 39.59 -14.72
C GLN A 37 -0.10 38.71 -15.36
N ARG A 38 -0.25 37.38 -15.30
CA ARG A 38 0.70 36.46 -15.96
C ARG A 38 0.76 36.66 -17.46
N GLU A 39 -0.37 36.93 -18.09
CA GLU A 39 -0.42 37.17 -19.52
C GLU A 39 0.23 38.52 -19.88
N GLU A 40 0.04 39.55 -19.07
CA GLU A 40 0.70 40.85 -19.22
C GLU A 40 2.23 40.73 -19.04
N GLU A 41 2.70 40.02 -18.02
CA GLU A 41 4.13 39.74 -17.83
C GLU A 41 4.72 38.97 -19.02
N ARG A 42 4.00 37.96 -19.53
CA ARG A 42 4.38 37.22 -20.73
C ARG A 42 4.45 38.14 -21.96
N ARG A 43 3.48 39.04 -22.13
CA ARG A 43 3.48 40.00 -23.25
C ARG A 43 4.64 40.99 -23.13
N ALA A 44 4.88 41.54 -21.94
CA ALA A 44 5.97 42.47 -21.68
C ALA A 44 7.35 41.83 -21.89
N THR A 45 7.54 40.58 -21.48
CA THR A 45 8.78 39.84 -21.73
C THR A 45 9.00 39.57 -23.21
N LEU A 46 7.97 39.18 -23.95
CA LEU A 46 8.04 39.00 -25.40
C LEU A 46 8.32 40.30 -26.13
N GLU A 47 7.74 41.42 -25.69
CA GLU A 47 7.98 42.74 -26.27
C GLU A 47 9.43 43.19 -26.04
N ARG A 48 9.95 43.03 -24.82
CA ARG A 48 11.38 43.29 -24.53
C ARG A 48 12.29 42.42 -25.38
N ALA A 49 11.99 41.14 -25.53
CA ALA A 49 12.77 40.23 -26.36
C ALA A 49 12.73 40.65 -27.84
N ARG A 50 11.57 41.01 -28.38
CA ARG A 50 11.43 41.54 -29.75
C ARG A 50 12.24 42.83 -29.95
N ALA A 51 12.18 43.76 -29.01
CA ALA A 51 12.94 45.00 -29.06
C ALA A 51 14.46 44.76 -29.01
N GLN A 52 14.91 43.70 -28.33
CA GLN A 52 16.31 43.28 -28.33
C GLN A 52 16.71 42.63 -29.68
N MET A 53 15.85 41.81 -30.27
CA MET A 53 16.11 41.15 -31.56
C MET A 53 16.09 42.11 -32.76
N GLN A 54 15.39 43.24 -32.66
CA GLN A 54 15.34 44.26 -33.71
C GLN A 54 16.56 45.19 -33.75
N LYS A 55 17.48 45.09 -32.76
CA LYS A 55 18.71 45.88 -32.78
C LYS A 55 19.63 45.31 -33.86
N HIS A 56 20.00 46.14 -34.83
CA HIS A 56 21.02 45.78 -35.81
C HIS A 56 22.35 45.62 -35.07
N ILE A 57 22.96 44.43 -35.17
CA ILE A 57 24.25 44.15 -34.58
C ILE A 57 25.32 44.76 -35.50
N SER A 58 26.28 45.49 -34.94
CA SER A 58 27.40 45.98 -35.75
C SER A 58 28.36 44.84 -36.11
N LYS A 59 29.12 44.96 -37.19
CA LYS A 59 30.09 43.92 -37.60
C LYS A 59 31.14 43.61 -36.53
N GLU A 60 31.50 44.60 -35.72
CA GLU A 60 32.43 44.44 -34.60
C GLU A 60 31.81 43.60 -33.47
N GLU A 61 30.54 43.87 -33.14
CA GLU A 61 29.77 43.08 -32.17
C GLU A 61 29.52 41.65 -32.66
N GLU A 62 29.27 41.46 -33.95
CA GLU A 62 29.17 40.13 -34.57
C GLU A 62 30.48 39.36 -34.42
N HIS A 63 31.63 39.99 -34.73
CA HIS A 63 32.94 39.37 -34.56
C HIS A 63 33.20 38.99 -33.10
N HIS A 64 32.92 39.89 -32.15
CA HIS A 64 33.05 39.60 -30.73
C HIS A 64 32.14 38.46 -30.26
N LEU A 65 30.91 38.39 -30.80
CA LEU A 65 29.99 37.29 -30.52
C LEU A 65 30.54 35.96 -31.06
N VAL A 66 31.05 35.95 -32.28
CA VAL A 66 31.66 34.75 -32.89
C VAL A 66 32.87 34.28 -32.10
N SER A 67 33.79 35.18 -31.73
CA SER A 67 34.95 34.83 -30.89
C SER A 67 34.51 34.23 -29.56
N ARG A 68 33.53 34.85 -28.88
CA ARG A 68 33.00 34.34 -27.61
C ARG A 68 32.36 32.95 -27.76
N ILE A 69 31.58 32.73 -28.82
CA ILE A 69 30.96 31.42 -29.08
C ILE A 69 32.04 30.37 -29.34
N TYR A 70 33.08 30.73 -30.11
CA TYR A 70 34.20 29.85 -30.39
C TYR A 70 34.95 29.47 -29.10
N ASP A 71 35.32 30.45 -28.29
CA ASP A 71 36.00 30.23 -27.00
C ASP A 71 35.15 29.33 -26.10
N GLN A 72 33.84 29.58 -26.03
CA GLN A 72 32.92 28.75 -25.27
C GLN A 72 32.86 27.30 -25.78
N GLN A 73 32.94 27.08 -27.10
CA GLN A 73 32.99 25.73 -27.66
C GLN A 73 34.31 25.02 -27.34
N VAL A 74 35.43 25.75 -27.40
CA VAL A 74 36.74 25.23 -27.01
C VAL A 74 36.74 24.83 -25.54
N GLU A 75 36.21 25.66 -24.65
CA GLU A 75 36.07 25.34 -23.23
C GLU A 75 35.17 24.13 -22.99
N ARG A 76 34.01 24.04 -23.67
CA ARG A 76 33.13 22.88 -23.58
C ARG A 76 33.84 21.60 -24.02
N PHE A 77 34.62 21.68 -25.09
CA PHE A 77 35.39 20.55 -25.59
C PHE A 77 36.49 20.13 -24.60
N ALA A 78 37.23 21.09 -24.06
CA ALA A 78 38.24 20.87 -23.03
C ALA A 78 37.64 20.23 -21.77
N ASN A 79 36.52 20.76 -21.28
CA ASN A 79 35.80 20.22 -20.12
C ASN A 79 35.24 18.82 -20.39
N SER A 80 34.72 18.57 -21.59
CA SER A 80 34.25 17.25 -21.99
C SER A 80 35.39 16.23 -22.08
N LYS A 81 36.56 16.64 -22.57
CA LYS A 81 37.75 15.80 -22.61
C LYS A 81 38.26 15.51 -21.20
N ALA A 82 38.46 16.53 -20.37
CA ALA A 82 38.88 16.37 -18.97
C ALA A 82 37.89 15.50 -18.17
N GLY A 83 36.58 15.65 -18.40
CA GLY A 83 35.57 14.81 -17.79
C GLY A 83 35.62 13.35 -18.23
N ARG A 84 35.97 13.07 -19.49
CA ARG A 84 36.19 11.70 -19.99
C ARG A 84 37.46 11.09 -19.40
N ASP A 85 38.55 11.86 -19.38
CA ASP A 85 39.83 11.41 -18.83
C ASP A 85 39.69 11.09 -17.34
N ARG A 86 39.03 11.97 -16.57
CA ARG A 86 38.71 11.72 -15.16
C ARG A 86 37.86 10.46 -14.95
N ARG A 87 36.84 10.23 -15.78
CA ARG A 87 36.03 9.00 -15.70
C ARG A 87 36.85 7.76 -16.02
N ALA A 88 37.77 7.85 -16.99
CA ALA A 88 38.66 6.75 -17.32
C ALA A 88 39.60 6.44 -16.15
N GLU A 89 40.19 7.45 -15.51
CA GLU A 89 40.99 7.28 -14.30
C GLU A 89 40.18 6.69 -13.15
N GLU A 90 38.97 7.21 -12.90
CA GLU A 90 38.07 6.70 -11.86
C GLU A 90 37.67 5.23 -12.12
N GLU A 91 37.42 4.82 -13.37
CA GLU A 91 37.13 3.42 -13.72
C GLU A 91 38.36 2.50 -13.61
N VAL A 92 39.55 2.99 -13.94
CA VAL A 92 40.81 2.24 -13.71
C VAL A 92 41.00 1.97 -12.21
N HIS A 93 40.81 3.00 -11.39
CA HIS A 93 41.03 2.91 -9.93
C HIS A 93 39.83 2.38 -9.15
N LYS A 94 38.70 2.08 -9.81
CA LYS A 94 37.47 1.58 -9.18
C LYS A 94 37.68 0.26 -8.45
N ASN A 95 38.57 -0.58 -8.95
CA ASN A 95 38.87 -1.90 -8.41
C ASN A 95 40.19 -1.96 -7.63
N ASP A 96 40.95 -0.85 -7.59
CA ASP A 96 42.25 -0.82 -6.91
C ASP A 96 42.10 -0.88 -5.39
N LYS A 97 40.98 -0.37 -4.88
CA LYS A 97 40.68 -0.39 -3.45
C LYS A 97 40.07 -1.74 -3.07
N LYS A 98 40.93 -2.71 -2.76
CA LYS A 98 40.52 -3.93 -2.08
C LYS A 98 40.08 -3.58 -0.66
N MET A 99 38.79 -3.74 -0.37
CA MET A 99 38.26 -3.58 0.99
C MET A 99 38.81 -4.70 1.88
N ASP A 100 39.08 -4.38 3.13
CA ASP A 100 39.43 -5.40 4.13
C ASP A 100 38.20 -6.31 4.33
N PRO A 101 38.35 -7.64 4.44
CA PRO A 101 37.25 -8.55 4.77
C PRO A 101 36.40 -8.09 5.96
N SER A 102 37.00 -7.46 6.97
CA SER A 102 36.26 -6.93 8.13
C SER A 102 35.29 -5.81 7.75
N ASP A 103 35.67 -4.92 6.84
CA ASP A 103 34.82 -3.82 6.38
C ASP A 103 33.64 -4.33 5.55
N ILE A 104 33.87 -5.41 4.78
CA ILE A 104 32.83 -6.08 3.99
C ILE A 104 31.78 -6.67 4.94
N ASP A 105 32.20 -7.39 5.97
CA ASP A 105 31.30 -7.99 6.96
C ASP A 105 30.46 -6.93 7.68
N ASP A 106 31.07 -5.82 8.08
CA ASP A 106 30.36 -4.71 8.69
C ASP A 106 29.35 -4.06 7.73
N GLN A 107 29.71 -3.92 6.46
CA GLN A 107 28.81 -3.37 5.44
C GLN A 107 27.62 -4.30 5.18
N VAL A 108 27.85 -5.62 5.10
CA VAL A 108 26.80 -6.62 4.94
C VAL A 108 25.87 -6.62 6.15
N ARG A 109 26.40 -6.55 7.37
CA ARG A 109 25.59 -6.45 8.59
C ARG A 109 24.69 -5.21 8.58
N ARG A 110 25.25 -4.03 8.26
CA ARG A 110 24.47 -2.79 8.15
C ARG A 110 23.35 -2.90 7.12
N MET A 111 23.67 -3.42 5.93
CA MET A 111 22.69 -3.62 4.86
C MET A 111 21.57 -4.56 5.28
N TYR A 112 21.92 -5.66 5.95
CA TYR A 112 20.95 -6.62 6.47
C TYR A 112 20.04 -6.00 7.53
N ASP A 113 20.60 -5.23 8.47
CA ASP A 113 19.83 -4.56 9.53
C ASP A 113 18.89 -3.49 8.96
N GLU A 114 19.34 -2.73 7.96
CA GLU A 114 18.51 -1.76 7.24
C GLU A 114 17.34 -2.43 6.52
N GLU A 115 17.58 -3.52 5.79
CA GLU A 115 16.52 -4.27 5.13
C GLU A 115 15.55 -4.91 6.12
N ARG A 116 16.07 -5.42 7.25
CA ARG A 116 15.24 -5.95 8.34
C ARG A 116 14.32 -4.87 8.91
N LYS A 117 14.84 -3.66 9.17
CA LYS A 117 14.05 -2.51 9.64
C LYS A 117 13.00 -2.09 8.62
N LYS A 118 13.35 -1.97 7.34
CA LYS A 118 12.39 -1.66 6.25
C LYS A 118 11.30 -2.73 6.13
N SER A 119 11.65 -3.99 6.28
CA SER A 119 10.70 -5.11 6.26
C SER A 119 9.73 -5.04 7.44
N GLN A 120 10.23 -4.77 8.65
CA GLN A 120 9.40 -4.59 9.85
C GLN A 120 8.45 -3.40 9.69
N ALA A 121 8.95 -2.24 9.28
CA ALA A 121 8.12 -1.04 9.07
C ALA A 121 7.01 -1.29 8.03
N ARG A 122 7.32 -1.99 6.92
CA ARG A 122 6.30 -2.37 5.93
C ARG A 122 5.25 -3.31 6.52
N ARG A 123 5.66 -4.30 7.32
CA ARG A 123 4.71 -5.21 7.98
C ARG A 123 3.82 -4.48 8.98
N GLU A 124 4.39 -3.58 9.78
CA GLU A 124 3.65 -2.76 10.74
C GLU A 124 2.65 -1.83 10.04
N GLU A 125 3.06 -1.21 8.93
CA GLU A 125 2.19 -0.38 8.12
C GLU A 125 1.03 -1.19 7.52
N LEU A 126 1.31 -2.36 6.95
CA LEU A 126 0.27 -3.26 6.43
C LEU A 126 -0.66 -3.76 7.54
N ASN A 127 -0.11 -4.11 8.69
CA ASN A 127 -0.89 -4.55 9.85
C ASN A 127 -1.84 -3.42 10.31
N SER A 128 -1.33 -2.19 10.40
CA SER A 128 -2.12 -1.01 10.77
C SER A 128 -3.23 -0.69 9.76
N ARG A 129 -2.98 -0.91 8.47
CA ARG A 129 -3.95 -0.65 7.38
C ARG A 129 -5.04 -1.72 7.28
N TYR A 130 -4.69 -2.99 7.45
CA TYR A 130 -5.56 -4.11 7.08
C TYR A 130 -6.04 -4.96 8.26
N MET A 131 -5.40 -4.86 9.42
CA MET A 131 -5.93 -5.41 10.66
C MET A 131 -6.30 -4.25 11.59
N PRO A 132 -7.59 -3.88 11.63
CA PRO A 132 -8.09 -3.06 12.71
C PRO A 132 -7.78 -3.80 14.01
N THR A 133 -6.87 -3.27 14.82
CA THR A 133 -6.72 -3.65 16.23
C THR A 133 -8.00 -3.21 16.94
N ALA A 134 -9.08 -3.97 16.74
CA ALA A 134 -10.26 -3.83 17.57
C ALA A 134 -9.78 -4.00 19.01
N GLU A 135 -9.96 -2.96 19.83
CA GLU A 135 -9.67 -3.07 21.25
C GLU A 135 -10.34 -4.34 21.79
N PRO A 136 -9.63 -5.17 22.58
CA PRO A 136 -10.23 -6.36 23.13
C PRO A 136 -11.51 -5.95 23.84
N LYS A 137 -12.66 -6.43 23.33
CA LYS A 137 -13.97 -6.09 23.88
C LYS A 137 -13.93 -6.38 25.37
N LYS A 138 -13.95 -5.33 26.20
CA LYS A 138 -14.04 -5.47 27.64
C LYS A 138 -15.45 -5.96 27.95
N ILE A 139 -15.60 -7.27 28.04
CA ILE A 139 -16.87 -7.91 28.41
C ILE A 139 -17.25 -7.38 29.79
N GLY A 140 -18.45 -6.80 29.91
CA GLY A 140 -18.95 -6.32 31.19
C GLY A 140 -19.17 -7.48 32.16
N LYS A 141 -19.04 -7.25 33.47
CA LYS A 141 -19.23 -8.30 34.50
C LYS A 141 -20.55 -9.07 34.33
N LYS A 142 -21.61 -8.40 33.88
CA LYS A 142 -22.94 -9.01 33.62
C LYS A 142 -22.92 -9.97 32.42
N GLU A 143 -22.28 -9.59 31.32
CA GLU A 143 -22.16 -10.42 30.11
C GLU A 143 -21.23 -11.61 30.34
N LEU A 144 -20.18 -11.42 31.16
CA LEU A 144 -19.30 -12.49 31.59
C LEU A 144 -20.08 -13.50 32.43
N HIS A 145 -20.86 -13.04 33.42
CA HIS A 145 -21.71 -13.91 34.25
C HIS A 145 -22.72 -14.70 33.42
N ALA A 146 -23.43 -14.03 32.51
CA ALA A 146 -24.39 -14.68 31.63
C ALA A 146 -23.74 -15.69 30.66
N SER A 147 -22.47 -15.49 30.31
CA SER A 147 -21.72 -16.45 29.48
C SER A 147 -21.23 -17.65 30.29
N VAL A 148 -20.78 -17.41 31.54
CA VAL A 148 -20.41 -18.46 32.48
C VAL A 148 -21.61 -19.31 32.85
N GLU A 149 -22.76 -18.73 33.18
CA GLU A 149 -23.99 -19.48 33.48
C GLU A 149 -24.46 -20.33 32.31
N ARG A 150 -24.39 -19.79 31.08
CA ARG A 150 -24.71 -20.54 29.85
C ARG A 150 -23.72 -21.67 29.56
N LEU A 151 -22.50 -21.62 30.07
CA LEU A 151 -21.50 -22.66 29.86
C LEU A 151 -21.48 -23.68 31.01
N SER A 152 -21.84 -23.26 32.22
CA SER A 152 -21.83 -24.11 33.42
C SER A 152 -23.08 -24.97 33.58
N HIS A 153 -24.21 -24.56 32.99
CA HIS A 153 -25.50 -25.29 33.10
C HIS A 153 -25.86 -26.07 31.83
N VAL A 154 -24.93 -26.26 30.90
CA VAL A 154 -25.17 -27.12 29.74
C VAL A 154 -24.85 -28.56 30.12
N ASP A 155 -25.89 -29.37 30.24
CA ASP A 155 -25.77 -30.83 30.29
C ASP A 155 -25.26 -31.32 28.92
N TRP A 156 -23.94 -31.45 28.78
CA TRP A 156 -23.29 -31.85 27.54
C TRP A 156 -23.76 -33.23 27.05
N GLU A 157 -24.10 -34.12 27.97
CA GLU A 157 -24.65 -35.45 27.66
C GLU A 157 -25.98 -35.37 26.91
N LYS A 158 -26.93 -34.55 27.40
CA LYS A 158 -28.23 -34.36 26.74
C LYS A 158 -28.08 -33.71 25.37
N ARG A 159 -27.19 -32.73 25.27
CA ARG A 159 -26.93 -32.02 24.01
C ARG A 159 -26.27 -32.94 22.97
N ASP A 160 -25.36 -33.80 23.40
CA ASP A 160 -24.71 -34.78 22.53
C ASP A 160 -25.71 -35.83 22.04
N GLU A 161 -26.59 -36.33 22.92
CA GLU A 161 -27.68 -37.22 22.52
C GLU A 161 -28.63 -36.58 21.49
N GLU A 162 -29.00 -35.31 21.67
CA GLU A 162 -29.85 -34.59 20.71
C GLU A 162 -29.16 -34.39 19.36
N LEU A 163 -27.87 -34.04 19.36
CA LEU A 163 -27.06 -33.91 18.16
C LEU A 163 -26.91 -35.26 17.45
N PHE A 164 -26.68 -36.34 18.20
CA PHE A 164 -26.58 -37.70 17.69
C PHE A 164 -27.90 -38.15 17.06
N LYS A 165 -29.04 -37.95 17.76
CA LYS A 165 -30.38 -38.26 17.22
C LYS A 165 -30.71 -37.47 15.97
N LYS A 166 -30.26 -36.22 15.86
CA LYS A 166 -30.58 -35.35 14.73
C LYS A 166 -29.71 -35.62 13.49
N TYR A 167 -28.41 -35.84 13.69
CA TYR A 167 -27.45 -35.87 12.60
C TYR A 167 -26.82 -37.24 12.32
N VAL A 168 -26.90 -38.19 13.26
CA VAL A 168 -26.30 -39.53 13.09
C VAL A 168 -27.39 -40.57 12.88
N TYR A 169 -28.42 -40.59 13.75
CA TYR A 169 -29.50 -41.58 13.72
C TYR A 169 -30.23 -41.72 12.36
N PRO A 170 -30.51 -40.65 11.59
CA PRO A 170 -31.16 -40.80 10.28
C PRO A 170 -30.32 -41.55 9.25
N TYR A 171 -29.01 -41.60 9.45
CA TYR A 171 -28.05 -42.22 8.54
C TYR A 171 -27.50 -43.55 9.07
N ASP A 172 -27.91 -43.97 10.27
CA ASP A 172 -27.52 -45.24 10.85
C ASP A 172 -28.27 -46.38 10.14
N PRO A 173 -27.59 -47.37 9.54
CA PRO A 173 -28.24 -48.49 8.89
C PRO A 173 -29.16 -49.21 9.88
N LYS A 174 -30.46 -49.22 9.57
CA LYS A 174 -31.46 -49.94 10.37
C LYS A 174 -31.02 -51.39 10.51
N SER A 175 -30.79 -51.82 11.75
CA SER A 175 -30.50 -53.22 12.07
C SER A 175 -31.78 -54.05 11.93
N THR A 176 -32.14 -54.39 10.68
CA THR A 176 -33.16 -55.40 10.44
C THR A 176 -32.59 -56.74 10.86
N LYS A 177 -33.09 -57.30 11.96
CA LYS A 177 -32.88 -58.71 12.28
C LYS A 177 -33.61 -59.51 11.21
N ILE A 178 -32.85 -60.16 10.33
CA ILE A 178 -33.41 -61.06 9.32
C ILE A 178 -34.01 -62.24 10.08
N SER A 179 -35.29 -62.56 9.83
CA SER A 179 -35.91 -63.74 10.41
C SER A 179 -35.27 -64.99 9.82
N ARG A 180 -35.21 -66.09 10.59
CA ARG A 180 -34.70 -67.37 10.10
C ARG A 180 -35.44 -67.88 8.86
N ASP A 181 -36.73 -67.55 8.76
CA ASP A 181 -37.55 -67.89 7.58
C ASP A 181 -37.16 -67.04 6.34
N ASP A 182 -36.76 -65.77 6.54
CA ASP A 182 -36.29 -64.90 5.47
C ASP A 182 -34.90 -65.33 4.97
N GLU A 183 -34.04 -65.83 5.87
CA GLU A 183 -32.74 -66.42 5.52
C GLU A 183 -32.91 -67.65 4.64
N GLN A 184 -33.84 -68.54 4.99
CA GLN A 184 -34.15 -69.74 4.22
C GLN A 184 -34.68 -69.38 2.84
N ALA A 185 -35.61 -68.42 2.75
CA ALA A 185 -36.17 -67.95 1.49
C ALA A 185 -35.14 -67.25 0.57
N MET A 186 -34.17 -66.53 1.15
CA MET A 186 -33.06 -65.95 0.38
C MET A 186 -32.05 -67.00 -0.08
N ALA A 187 -31.74 -67.99 0.76
CA ALA A 187 -30.89 -69.12 0.39
C ALA A 187 -31.50 -69.92 -0.77
N ASP A 188 -32.80 -70.18 -0.73
CA ASP A 188 -33.51 -70.90 -1.81
C ASP A 188 -33.50 -70.12 -3.13
N ARG A 189 -33.61 -68.78 -3.08
CA ARG A 189 -33.50 -67.90 -4.27
C ARG A 189 -32.09 -67.87 -4.86
N LEU A 190 -31.05 -67.96 -4.02
CA LEU A 190 -29.65 -68.00 -4.46
C LEU A 190 -29.20 -69.41 -4.87
N SER A 191 -29.91 -70.45 -4.42
CA SER A 191 -29.58 -71.86 -4.68
C SER A 191 -30.03 -72.37 -6.07
N THR A 192 -30.66 -71.56 -6.92
CA THR A 192 -30.97 -71.98 -8.30
C THR A 192 -29.83 -71.68 -9.27
N THR A 193 -28.69 -72.32 -9.05
CA THR A 193 -27.76 -72.74 -10.12
C THR A 193 -27.89 -74.25 -10.33
N LYS A 194 -29.11 -74.68 -10.66
CA LYS A 194 -29.36 -76.01 -11.21
C LYS A 194 -30.05 -75.82 -12.56
N GLY A 195 -29.27 -75.42 -13.57
CA GLY A 195 -29.77 -75.25 -14.93
C GLY A 195 -29.05 -74.22 -15.79
N SER A 196 -27.74 -74.36 -15.96
CA SER A 196 -27.06 -73.89 -17.18
C SER A 196 -26.23 -75.05 -17.73
N GLY A 197 -26.95 -76.00 -18.35
CA GLY A 197 -26.46 -76.84 -19.42
C GLY A 197 -27.04 -76.32 -20.72
#